data_AF-A0A832I534-F1
#
_entry.id   AF-A0A832I534-F1
#
_cell.length_a   1.000
_cell.length_b   1.000
_cell.length_c   1.000
_cell.angle_alpha   90.00
_cell.angle_beta   90.00
_cell.angle_gamma   90.00
#
_symmetry.space_group_name_H-M   'P 1'
#
loop_
_entity.id
_entity.type
_entity.pdbx_description
1 polymer ?
#
loop_
_entity_poly.entity_id
_entity_poly.type
_entity_poly.pdbx_seq_one_letter_code
_entity_poly.pdbx_strand_id
1 'polypeptide(L)'
;MTRPPLRDGAAARQRDDARPPRGPGLSRAGVLQAIPDAALAAAFALAWARPDIAAPWLVRDLVLVMLYEFIVVHSTGFMGAAWFAATGRRGRVLMVLGLGLLYTLFVGGFAAAFGTWWPLLAFWGLTLNRALPMLLRQARPGEEGALVLRTWVAGVIFYLGFTALTVVADVPPLGLTPDVAAAVDLPGGGLWIDEPHRALAFGSLYFAATALSGAFAHAWVPVRAGDV
;
A
#
# COMPACT_ATOMS: atom_id res chain seq x y z
N MET A 1 -1.38 -6.88 63.41
CA MET A 1 -0.97 -7.26 62.03
C MET A 1 -1.06 -6.02 61.15
N THR A 2 0.05 -5.31 60.98
CA THR A 2 0.17 -4.06 60.23
C THR A 2 0.59 -4.37 58.79
N ARG A 3 -0.22 -3.99 57.80
CA ARG A 3 0.13 -4.13 56.37
C ARG A 3 1.33 -3.23 56.04
N PRO A 4 2.32 -3.72 55.27
CA PRO A 4 3.45 -2.90 54.84
C PRO A 4 2.99 -1.82 53.84
N PRO A 5 3.65 -0.65 53.82
CA PRO A 5 3.31 0.42 52.91
C PRO A 5 3.72 0.06 51.46
N LEU A 6 2.76 0.23 50.54
CA LEU A 6 2.97 0.16 49.09
C LEU A 6 3.86 1.34 48.65
N ARG A 7 5.17 1.13 48.60
CA ARG A 7 6.13 2.11 48.07
C ARG A 7 6.71 1.65 46.73
N ASP A 8 6.71 2.58 45.78
CA ASP A 8 7.73 2.77 44.75
C ASP A 8 7.65 1.99 43.43
N GLY A 9 6.46 1.53 43.00
CA GLY A 9 6.27 0.99 41.64
C GLY A 9 5.91 2.02 40.56
N ALA A 10 5.36 3.19 40.94
CA ALA A 10 4.86 4.19 40.00
C ALA A 10 5.97 5.11 39.45
N ALA A 11 6.96 5.46 40.28
CA ALA A 11 8.05 6.36 39.89
C ALA A 11 9.04 5.74 38.89
N ALA A 12 9.13 4.41 38.83
CA ALA A 12 9.98 3.71 37.87
C ALA A 12 9.38 3.66 36.46
N ARG A 13 8.05 3.60 36.32
CA ARG A 13 7.38 3.62 35.00
C ARG A 13 7.47 5.00 34.34
N GLN A 14 7.40 6.06 35.14
CA GLN A 14 7.42 7.44 34.65
C GLN A 14 8.79 7.87 34.07
N ARG A 15 9.87 7.12 34.33
CA ARG A 15 11.22 7.43 33.80
C ARG A 15 11.47 6.91 32.38
N ASP A 16 10.71 5.91 31.92
CA ASP A 16 10.85 5.41 30.54
C ASP A 16 10.08 6.29 29.52
N ASP A 17 9.10 7.07 29.99
CA ASP A 17 8.32 8.02 29.20
C ASP A 17 9.12 9.28 28.79
N ALA A 18 10.33 9.47 29.33
CA ALA A 18 11.14 10.66 29.10
C ALA A 18 12.06 10.58 27.87
N ARG A 19 12.06 9.47 27.11
CA ARG A 19 12.79 9.45 25.84
C ARG A 19 12.05 10.35 24.84
N PRO A 20 12.69 11.41 24.32
CA PRO A 20 12.05 12.26 23.33
C PRO A 20 11.58 11.40 22.15
N PRO A 21 10.39 11.67 21.58
CA PRO A 21 9.93 10.96 20.40
C PRO A 21 11.05 11.05 19.37
N ARG A 22 11.57 9.89 18.94
CA ARG A 22 12.52 9.86 17.82
C ARG A 22 11.78 10.54 16.68
N GLY A 23 12.36 11.62 16.17
CA GLY A 23 11.81 12.33 15.04
C GLY A 23 11.60 11.40 13.84
N PRO A 24 10.95 11.90 12.77
CA PRO A 24 10.70 11.16 11.53
C PRO A 24 12.00 10.76 10.85
N GLY A 25 12.66 9.72 11.36
CA GLY A 25 13.95 9.25 10.93
C GLY A 25 13.80 8.01 10.06
N LEU A 26 14.69 7.88 9.08
CA LEU A 26 14.88 6.65 8.34
C LEU A 26 15.09 5.49 9.32
N SER A 27 14.29 4.43 9.16
CA SER A 27 14.43 3.20 9.94
C SER A 27 14.82 2.04 9.04
N ARG A 28 15.55 1.05 9.57
CA ARG A 28 15.92 -0.15 8.79
C ARG A 28 14.66 -0.90 8.31
N ALA A 29 13.66 -1.05 9.18
CA ALA A 29 12.37 -1.63 8.82
C ALA A 29 11.68 -0.82 7.71
N GLY A 30 11.68 0.51 7.83
CA GLY A 30 11.17 1.44 6.82
C GLY A 30 11.83 1.27 5.45
N VAL A 31 13.17 1.16 5.41
CA VAL A 31 13.90 0.93 4.16
C VAL A 31 13.56 -0.44 3.57
N LEU A 32 13.50 -1.49 4.41
CA LEU A 32 13.18 -2.85 3.94
C LEU A 32 11.77 -2.95 3.36
N GLN A 33 10.77 -2.34 4.01
CA GLN A 33 9.40 -2.33 3.48
C GLN A 33 9.26 -1.49 2.21
N ALA A 34 10.15 -0.51 1.97
CA ALA A 34 10.07 0.34 0.79
C ALA A 34 10.58 -0.38 -0.47
N ILE A 35 11.31 -1.50 -0.32
CA ILE A 35 11.92 -2.21 -1.46
C ILE A 35 10.88 -2.68 -2.48
N PRO A 36 9.78 -3.37 -2.11
CA PRO A 36 8.83 -3.85 -3.09
C PRO A 36 8.12 -2.71 -3.83
N ASP A 37 7.73 -1.65 -3.12
CA ASP A 37 7.14 -0.47 -3.76
C ASP A 37 8.14 0.25 -4.67
N ALA A 38 9.41 0.39 -4.27
CA ALA A 38 10.45 0.96 -5.13
C ALA A 38 10.71 0.12 -6.39
N ALA A 39 10.66 -1.22 -6.26
CA ALA A 39 10.79 -2.13 -7.40
C ALA A 39 9.60 -2.01 -8.37
N LEU A 40 8.36 -1.90 -7.85
CA LEU A 40 7.19 -1.63 -8.67
C LEU A 40 7.31 -0.28 -9.36
N ALA A 41 7.68 0.77 -8.64
CA ALA A 41 7.88 2.11 -9.21
C ALA A 41 8.88 2.11 -10.38
N ALA A 42 9.99 1.37 -10.22
CA ALA A 42 10.99 1.19 -11.26
C ALA A 42 10.45 0.39 -12.45
N ALA A 43 9.68 -0.68 -12.22
CA ALA A 43 9.04 -1.45 -13.29
C ALA A 43 8.06 -0.60 -14.11
N PHE A 44 7.23 0.20 -13.43
CA PHE A 44 6.33 1.18 -14.07
C PHE A 44 7.10 2.24 -14.87
N ALA A 45 8.15 2.83 -14.29
CA ALA A 45 8.98 3.81 -14.98
C ALA A 45 9.67 3.21 -16.21
N LEU A 46 10.17 1.97 -16.10
CA LEU A 46 10.82 1.25 -17.19
C LEU A 46 9.85 0.97 -18.33
N ALA A 47 8.67 0.42 -18.03
CA ALA A 47 7.65 0.15 -19.04
C ALA A 47 7.14 1.43 -19.72
N TRP A 48 7.09 2.55 -18.99
CA TRP A 48 6.69 3.85 -19.54
C TRP A 48 7.77 4.45 -20.45
N ALA A 49 9.02 4.49 -19.98
CA ALA A 49 10.10 5.17 -20.69
C ALA A 49 10.71 4.33 -21.82
N ARG A 50 10.80 3.01 -21.61
CA ARG A 50 11.54 2.07 -22.46
C ARG A 50 10.79 0.74 -22.59
N PRO A 51 9.60 0.72 -23.22
CA PRO A 51 8.87 -0.52 -23.45
C PRO A 51 9.59 -1.48 -24.39
N ASP A 52 10.59 -1.02 -25.16
CA ASP A 52 11.42 -1.83 -26.06
C ASP A 52 12.27 -2.88 -25.33
N ILE A 53 12.67 -2.60 -24.09
CA ILE A 53 13.41 -3.53 -23.23
C ILE A 53 12.52 -4.17 -22.17
N ALA A 54 11.27 -3.69 -22.03
CA ALA A 54 10.25 -4.36 -21.24
C ALA A 54 9.68 -5.53 -22.04
N ALA A 55 9.28 -6.60 -21.35
CA ALA A 55 8.54 -7.65 -22.03
C ALA A 55 7.16 -7.10 -22.47
N PRO A 56 6.62 -7.44 -23.65
CA PRO A 56 5.35 -6.88 -24.14
C PRO A 56 4.16 -7.08 -23.18
N TRP A 57 4.14 -8.21 -22.48
CA TRP A 57 3.12 -8.52 -21.46
C TRP A 57 3.21 -7.64 -20.22
N LEU A 58 4.38 -7.02 -19.95
CA LEU A 58 4.62 -6.23 -18.75
C LEU A 58 3.74 -4.97 -18.71
N VAL A 59 3.51 -4.30 -19.84
CA VAL A 59 2.65 -3.12 -19.89
C VAL A 59 1.23 -3.48 -19.47
N ARG A 60 0.68 -4.55 -20.06
CA ARG A 60 -0.65 -5.06 -19.70
C ARG A 60 -0.74 -5.39 -18.22
N ASP A 61 0.22 -6.12 -17.72
CA ASP A 61 0.20 -6.57 -16.33
C ASP A 61 0.35 -5.41 -15.34
N LEU A 62 1.18 -4.42 -15.65
CA LEU A 62 1.35 -3.23 -14.83
C LEU A 62 0.10 -2.32 -14.83
N VAL A 63 -0.57 -2.17 -15.97
CA VAL A 63 -1.87 -1.47 -16.00
C VAL A 63 -2.86 -2.19 -15.07
N LEU A 64 -2.95 -3.52 -15.17
CA LEU A 64 -3.80 -4.34 -14.30
C LEU A 64 -3.42 -4.22 -12.82
N VAL A 65 -2.13 -4.18 -12.48
CA VAL A 65 -1.66 -3.92 -11.10
C VAL A 65 -2.27 -2.63 -10.54
N MET A 66 -2.37 -1.55 -11.32
CA MET A 66 -2.97 -0.30 -10.83
C MET A 66 -4.47 -0.38 -10.60
N LEU A 67 -5.19 -1.15 -11.43
CA LEU A 67 -6.60 -1.45 -11.18
C LEU A 67 -6.76 -2.25 -9.88
N TYR A 68 -5.89 -3.22 -9.62
CA TYR A 68 -5.93 -4.01 -8.39
C TYR A 68 -5.50 -3.21 -7.16
N GLU A 69 -4.58 -2.27 -7.34
CA GLU A 69 -4.13 -1.42 -6.23
C GLU A 69 -5.28 -0.57 -5.68
N PHE A 70 -6.27 -0.19 -6.50
CA PHE A 70 -7.51 0.42 -6.00
C PHE A 70 -8.20 -0.49 -4.97
N ILE A 71 -8.36 -1.77 -5.32
CA ILE A 71 -8.98 -2.78 -4.46
C ILE A 71 -8.14 -3.01 -3.20
N VAL A 72 -6.81 -3.01 -3.32
CA VAL A 72 -5.88 -3.18 -2.20
C VAL A 72 -5.94 -1.98 -1.24
N VAL A 73 -5.84 -0.75 -1.73
CA VAL A 73 -5.93 0.48 -0.90
C VAL A 73 -7.27 0.55 -0.18
N HIS A 74 -8.35 0.18 -0.87
CA HIS A 74 -9.67 0.15 -0.26
C HIS A 74 -9.80 -0.97 0.80
N SER A 75 -9.39 -2.20 0.46
CA SER A 75 -9.54 -3.36 1.32
C SER A 75 -8.66 -3.30 2.57
N THR A 76 -7.44 -2.77 2.46
CA THR A 76 -6.51 -2.62 3.60
C THR A 76 -7.04 -1.67 4.66
N GLY A 77 -7.84 -0.66 4.29
CA GLY A 77 -8.56 0.19 5.25
C GLY A 77 -9.56 -0.61 6.09
N PHE A 78 -10.41 -1.41 5.46
CA PHE A 78 -11.38 -2.26 6.17
C PHE A 78 -10.72 -3.37 6.97
N MET A 79 -9.68 -4.00 6.43
CA MET A 79 -8.92 -5.03 7.15
C MET A 79 -8.21 -4.44 8.37
N GLY A 80 -7.66 -3.23 8.25
CA GLY A 80 -7.09 -2.48 9.38
C GLY A 80 -8.14 -2.21 10.45
N ALA A 81 -9.30 -1.66 10.08
CA ALA A 81 -10.40 -1.44 11.01
C ALA A 81 -10.88 -2.74 11.68
N ALA A 82 -11.00 -3.83 10.91
CA ALA A 82 -11.37 -5.15 11.43
C ALA A 82 -10.33 -5.70 12.43
N TRP A 83 -9.05 -5.45 12.20
CA TRP A 83 -7.97 -5.89 13.08
C TRP A 83 -8.00 -5.18 14.44
N PHE A 84 -8.37 -3.90 14.48
CA PHE A 84 -8.45 -3.11 15.71
C PHE A 84 -9.85 -3.09 16.36
N ALA A 85 -10.84 -3.77 15.76
CA ALA A 85 -12.17 -3.88 16.33
C ALA A 85 -12.14 -4.45 17.77
N ALA A 86 -13.07 -3.97 18.61
CA ALA A 86 -13.27 -4.39 20.00
C ALA A 86 -13.91 -5.79 20.11
N THR A 87 -13.34 -6.77 19.41
CA THR A 87 -13.74 -8.17 19.41
C THR A 87 -12.58 -9.06 19.86
N GLY A 88 -12.87 -10.30 20.23
CA GLY A 88 -11.83 -11.28 20.56
C GLY A 88 -10.95 -11.62 19.36
N ARG A 89 -9.74 -12.16 19.61
CA ARG A 89 -8.77 -12.53 18.56
C ARG A 89 -9.36 -13.37 17.42
N ARG A 90 -10.23 -14.34 17.76
CA ARG A 90 -10.92 -15.17 16.76
C ARG A 90 -11.83 -14.33 15.86
N GLY A 91 -12.58 -13.38 16.41
CA GLY A 91 -13.44 -12.48 15.66
C GLY A 91 -12.65 -11.64 14.67
N ARG A 92 -11.56 -11.01 15.11
CA ARG A 92 -10.65 -10.22 14.24
C ARG A 92 -10.11 -11.04 13.07
N VAL A 93 -9.62 -12.25 13.35
CA VAL A 93 -9.10 -13.16 12.30
C VAL A 93 -10.21 -13.53 11.31
N LEU A 94 -11.39 -13.90 11.80
CA LEU A 94 -12.52 -14.23 10.92
C LEU A 94 -12.96 -13.03 10.07
N MET A 95 -12.98 -11.81 10.63
CA MET A 95 -13.32 -10.60 9.88
C MET A 95 -12.28 -10.30 8.80
N VAL A 96 -10.98 -10.37 9.12
CA VAL A 96 -9.91 -10.14 8.14
C VAL A 96 -9.94 -11.20 7.03
N LEU A 97 -10.11 -12.48 7.38
CA LEU A 97 -10.21 -13.56 6.40
C LEU A 97 -11.48 -13.43 5.54
N GLY A 98 -12.62 -13.08 6.15
CA GLY A 98 -13.88 -12.87 5.46
C GLY A 98 -13.80 -11.71 4.46
N LEU A 99 -13.22 -10.58 4.87
CA LEU A 99 -12.94 -9.45 3.98
C LEU A 99 -11.96 -9.84 2.88
N GLY A 100 -10.88 -10.56 3.21
CA GLY A 100 -9.90 -11.05 2.24
C GLY A 100 -10.53 -11.91 1.16
N LEU A 101 -11.39 -12.85 1.56
CA LEU A 101 -12.14 -13.69 0.63
C LEU A 101 -13.11 -12.86 -0.22
N LEU A 102 -13.85 -11.93 0.39
CA LEU A 102 -14.77 -11.04 -0.31
C LEU A 102 -14.04 -10.23 -1.40
N TYR A 103 -12.92 -9.59 -1.08
CA TYR A 103 -12.12 -8.84 -2.05
C TYR A 103 -11.46 -9.74 -3.11
N THR A 104 -11.11 -10.98 -2.75
CA THR A 104 -10.62 -11.97 -3.71
C THR A 104 -11.68 -12.29 -4.78
N LEU A 105 -12.98 -12.24 -4.47
CA LEU A 105 -14.04 -12.43 -5.48
C LEU A 105 -14.04 -11.33 -6.54
N PHE A 106 -13.82 -10.07 -6.14
CA PHE A 106 -13.72 -8.95 -7.08
C PHE A 106 -12.52 -9.11 -8.01
N VAL A 107 -11.35 -9.44 -7.45
CA VAL A 107 -10.13 -9.71 -8.24
C VAL A 107 -10.32 -10.96 -9.11
N GLY A 108 -11.04 -11.97 -8.63
CA GLY A 108 -11.43 -13.15 -9.40
C GLY A 108 -12.28 -12.80 -10.62
N GLY A 109 -13.17 -11.80 -10.51
CA GLY A 109 -13.91 -11.25 -11.65
C GLY A 109 -12.99 -10.66 -12.71
N PHE A 110 -11.98 -9.88 -12.30
CA PHE A 110 -10.95 -9.38 -13.24
C PHE A 110 -10.10 -10.51 -13.82
N ALA A 111 -9.69 -11.47 -13.01
CA ALA A 111 -8.92 -12.64 -13.46
C ALA A 111 -9.68 -13.40 -14.57
N ALA A 112 -10.98 -13.62 -14.37
CA ALA A 112 -11.86 -14.23 -15.37
C ALA A 112 -12.00 -13.35 -16.63
N ALA A 113 -12.24 -12.04 -16.46
CA ALA A 113 -12.43 -11.11 -17.57
C ALA A 113 -11.19 -10.98 -18.47
N PHE A 114 -9.99 -11.02 -17.89
CA PHE A 114 -8.72 -10.94 -18.61
C PHE A 114 -8.16 -12.32 -18.96
N GLY A 115 -8.86 -13.41 -18.64
CA GLY A 115 -8.43 -14.78 -18.94
C GLY A 115 -7.10 -15.17 -18.29
N THR A 116 -6.79 -14.61 -17.12
CA THR A 116 -5.49 -14.80 -16.46
C THR A 116 -5.63 -14.88 -14.95
N TRP A 117 -4.87 -15.78 -14.31
CA TRP A 117 -4.96 -16.06 -12.87
C TRP A 117 -3.96 -15.27 -12.02
N TRP A 118 -2.91 -14.70 -12.63
CA TRP A 118 -1.88 -13.94 -11.91
C TRP A 118 -2.43 -12.74 -11.10
N PRO A 119 -3.54 -12.06 -11.47
CA PRO A 119 -4.15 -11.01 -10.66
C PRO A 119 -4.41 -11.40 -9.21
N LEU A 120 -4.78 -12.66 -8.97
CA LEU A 120 -4.99 -13.19 -7.62
C LEU A 120 -3.69 -13.20 -6.82
N LEU A 121 -2.58 -13.62 -7.45
CA LEU A 121 -1.26 -13.55 -6.81
C LEU A 121 -0.83 -12.12 -6.53
N ALA A 122 -1.02 -11.21 -7.50
CA ALA A 122 -0.65 -9.82 -7.32
C ALA A 122 -1.47 -9.14 -6.22
N PHE A 123 -2.77 -9.39 -6.14
CA PHE A 123 -3.60 -8.87 -5.06
C PHE A 123 -3.08 -9.30 -3.68
N TRP A 124 -2.79 -10.58 -3.48
CA TRP A 124 -2.26 -11.06 -2.20
C TRP A 124 -0.83 -10.60 -1.95
N GLY A 125 -0.01 -10.47 -2.98
CA GLY A 125 1.34 -9.91 -2.90
C GLY A 125 1.33 -8.44 -2.48
N LEU A 126 0.46 -7.62 -3.07
CA LEU A 126 0.26 -6.22 -2.70
C LEU A 126 -0.34 -6.09 -1.30
N THR A 127 -1.33 -6.92 -0.96
CA THR A 127 -1.90 -6.95 0.40
C THR A 127 -0.82 -7.28 1.44
N LEU A 128 0.03 -8.27 1.16
CA LEU A 128 1.16 -8.62 2.03
C LEU A 128 2.17 -7.47 2.11
N ASN A 129 2.46 -6.80 0.98
CA ASN A 129 3.32 -5.62 0.94
C ASN A 129 2.80 -4.51 1.87
N ARG A 130 1.49 -4.25 1.85
CA ARG A 130 0.83 -3.28 2.75
C ARG A 130 0.86 -3.71 4.22
N ALA A 131 1.00 -5.01 4.50
CA ALA A 131 1.13 -5.55 5.84
C ALA A 131 2.60 -5.60 6.36
N LEU A 132 3.61 -5.38 5.50
CA LEU A 132 5.02 -5.39 5.89
C LEU A 132 5.38 -4.48 7.07
N PRO A 133 4.88 -3.24 7.20
CA PRO A 133 5.22 -2.41 8.36
C PRO A 133 4.90 -3.09 9.70
N MET A 134 3.84 -3.90 9.73
CA MET A 134 3.38 -4.63 10.91
C MET A 134 4.19 -5.90 11.12
N LEU A 135 4.50 -6.63 10.04
CA LEU A 135 5.33 -7.84 10.08
C LEU A 135 6.77 -7.53 10.49
N LEU A 136 7.30 -6.38 10.07
CA LEU A 136 8.64 -5.90 10.42
C LEU A 136 8.66 -5.17 11.78
N ARG A 137 7.53 -5.12 12.50
CA ARG A 137 7.39 -4.49 13.82
C ARG A 137 7.91 -3.05 13.84
N GLN A 138 7.53 -2.28 12.83
CA GLN A 138 7.96 -0.89 12.68
C GLN A 138 7.35 0.04 13.73
N ALA A 139 6.16 -0.31 14.24
CA ALA A 139 5.51 0.38 15.37
C ALA A 139 5.95 -0.18 16.72
N ARG A 140 5.93 0.68 17.74
CA ARG A 140 6.04 0.26 19.14
C ARG A 140 4.73 -0.39 19.60
N PRO A 141 4.77 -1.23 20.65
CA PRO A 141 3.55 -1.73 21.28
C PRO A 141 2.62 -0.58 21.68
N GLY A 142 1.38 -0.60 21.19
CA GLY A 142 0.38 0.45 21.42
C GLY A 142 0.32 1.53 20.33
N GLU A 143 1.24 1.52 19.36
CA GLU A 143 1.25 2.46 18.23
C GLU A 143 0.84 1.80 16.90
N GLU A 144 0.54 0.49 16.89
CA GLU A 144 0.25 -0.25 15.66
C GLU A 144 -0.98 0.29 14.93
N GLY A 145 -2.03 0.67 15.68
CA GLY A 145 -3.24 1.26 15.12
C GLY A 145 -2.95 2.57 14.37
N ALA A 146 -2.18 3.45 14.99
CA ALA A 146 -1.76 4.70 14.37
C ALA A 146 -0.90 4.45 13.13
N LEU A 147 0.03 3.49 13.15
CA LEU A 147 0.83 3.15 11.97
C LEU A 147 -0.04 2.63 10.81
N VAL A 148 -1.00 1.74 11.09
CA VAL A 148 -1.94 1.24 10.07
C VAL A 148 -2.76 2.38 9.49
N LEU A 149 -3.32 3.25 10.34
CA LEU A 149 -4.11 4.39 9.89
C LEU A 149 -3.27 5.38 9.07
N ARG A 150 -2.05 5.73 9.50
CA ARG A 150 -1.13 6.59 8.72
C ARG A 150 -0.79 6.00 7.36
N THR A 151 -0.48 4.71 7.32
CA THR A 151 -0.14 3.99 6.09
C THR A 151 -1.32 4.02 5.13
N TRP A 152 -2.54 3.75 5.61
CA TRP A 152 -3.75 3.81 4.80
C TRP A 152 -4.04 5.23 4.31
N VAL A 153 -4.01 6.24 5.18
CA VAL A 153 -4.23 7.64 4.79
C VAL A 153 -3.23 8.10 3.74
N ALA A 154 -1.94 7.81 3.92
CA ALA A 154 -0.91 8.12 2.92
C ALA A 154 -1.21 7.44 1.58
N GLY A 155 -1.56 6.15 1.60
CA GLY A 155 -1.94 5.39 0.41
C GLY A 155 -3.14 6.03 -0.31
N VAL A 156 -4.21 6.39 0.41
CA VAL A 156 -5.38 7.06 -0.17
C VAL A 156 -5.01 8.42 -0.79
N ILE A 157 -4.23 9.24 -0.08
CA ILE A 157 -3.79 10.55 -0.57
C ILE A 157 -2.97 10.39 -1.86
N PHE A 158 -2.00 9.47 -1.89
CA PHE A 158 -1.19 9.24 -3.08
C PHE A 158 -2.00 8.65 -4.23
N TYR A 159 -2.87 7.68 -3.95
CA TYR A 159 -3.68 7.04 -4.98
C TYR A 159 -4.59 8.07 -5.65
N LEU A 160 -5.39 8.81 -4.87
CA LEU A 160 -6.30 9.81 -5.41
C LEU A 160 -5.56 11.00 -6.03
N GLY A 161 -4.50 11.48 -5.38
CA GLY A 161 -3.70 12.61 -5.85
C GLY A 161 -3.04 12.35 -7.19
N PHE A 162 -2.35 11.22 -7.34
CA PHE A 162 -1.69 10.88 -8.60
C PHE A 162 -2.66 10.39 -9.67
N THR A 163 -3.79 9.76 -9.30
CA THR A 163 -4.88 9.49 -10.27
C THR A 163 -5.39 10.80 -10.85
N ALA A 164 -5.77 11.76 -10.02
CA ALA A 164 -6.26 13.06 -10.48
C ALA A 164 -5.21 13.80 -11.34
N LEU A 165 -3.95 13.80 -10.90
CA LEU A 165 -2.84 14.41 -11.64
C LEU A 165 -2.70 13.81 -13.03
N THR A 166 -2.66 12.48 -13.15
CA THR A 166 -2.41 11.79 -14.43
C THR A 166 -3.62 11.72 -15.34
N VAL A 167 -4.84 11.90 -14.80
CA VAL A 167 -6.05 12.08 -15.60
C VAL A 167 -6.11 13.48 -16.22
N VAL A 168 -5.70 14.52 -15.48
CA VAL A 168 -5.85 15.92 -15.91
C VAL A 168 -4.62 16.43 -16.68
N ALA A 169 -3.41 16.03 -16.27
CA ALA A 169 -2.18 16.48 -16.93
C ALA A 169 -2.05 15.84 -18.32
N ASP A 170 -1.38 16.53 -19.23
CA ASP A 170 -0.95 15.95 -20.50
C ASP A 170 0.30 15.08 -20.25
N VAL A 171 0.08 13.82 -19.89
CA VAL A 171 1.16 12.88 -19.55
C VAL A 171 1.81 12.45 -20.86
N PRO A 172 3.13 12.68 -21.06
CA PRO A 172 3.76 12.28 -22.30
C PRO A 172 3.77 10.75 -22.43
N PRO A 173 3.56 10.20 -23.64
CA PRO A 173 3.57 8.75 -23.86
C PRO A 173 4.96 8.12 -23.69
N LEU A 174 6.02 8.95 -23.75
CA LEU A 174 7.43 8.52 -23.74
C LEU A 174 7.68 7.42 -24.77
N GLY A 175 7.98 6.20 -24.33
CA GLY A 175 8.28 5.07 -25.22
C GLY A 175 7.05 4.34 -25.76
N LEU A 176 5.85 4.60 -25.21
CA LEU A 176 4.61 3.97 -25.64
C LEU A 176 4.05 4.65 -26.89
N THR A 177 4.63 4.32 -28.04
CA THR A 177 4.09 4.72 -29.35
C THR A 177 2.73 4.06 -29.61
N PRO A 178 1.92 4.58 -30.54
CA PRO A 178 0.63 3.97 -30.92
C PRO A 178 0.75 2.49 -31.31
N ASP A 179 1.83 2.11 -32.00
CA ASP A 179 2.08 0.73 -32.39
C ASP A 179 2.36 -0.18 -31.20
N VAL A 180 3.12 0.31 -30.21
CA VAL A 180 3.37 -0.43 -28.96
C VAL A 180 2.08 -0.59 -28.17
N ALA A 181 1.28 0.47 -28.06
CA ALA A 181 0.00 0.43 -27.35
C ALA A 181 -0.98 -0.57 -28.02
N ALA A 182 -1.06 -0.57 -29.35
CA ALA A 182 -1.89 -1.51 -30.10
C ALA A 182 -1.44 -2.98 -29.94
N ALA A 183 -0.14 -3.22 -29.76
CA ALA A 183 0.42 -4.56 -29.60
C ALA A 183 0.16 -5.19 -28.21
N VAL A 184 -0.19 -4.40 -27.20
CA VAL A 184 -0.41 -4.89 -25.81
C VAL A 184 -1.78 -5.57 -25.63
N ASP A 185 -2.71 -5.36 -26.56
CA ASP A 185 -4.07 -5.96 -26.61
C ASP A 185 -4.76 -6.01 -25.23
N LEU A 186 -5.08 -4.82 -24.73
CA LEU A 186 -5.83 -4.65 -23.47
C LEU A 186 -7.34 -4.80 -23.74
N PRO A 187 -8.02 -5.80 -23.16
CA PRO A 187 -9.46 -5.96 -23.36
C PRO A 187 -10.25 -4.89 -22.62
N GLY A 188 -11.33 -4.41 -23.25
CA GLY A 188 -12.26 -3.43 -22.67
C GLY A 188 -12.07 -2.02 -23.23
N GLY A 189 -12.30 -1.01 -22.40
CA GLY A 189 -12.14 0.40 -22.75
C GLY A 189 -12.09 1.29 -21.51
N GLY A 190 -11.84 2.58 -21.72
CA GLY A 190 -11.68 3.56 -20.65
C GLY A 190 -10.24 4.09 -20.59
N LEU A 191 -10.05 5.21 -19.91
CA LEU A 191 -8.83 6.02 -20.03
C LEU A 191 -7.51 5.24 -19.89
N TRP A 192 -7.41 4.30 -18.95
CA TRP A 192 -6.17 3.54 -18.73
C TRP A 192 -5.95 2.39 -19.72
N ILE A 193 -7.00 1.98 -20.41
CA ILE A 193 -6.94 1.00 -21.50
C ILE A 193 -6.60 1.71 -22.81
N ASP A 194 -7.27 2.85 -23.05
CA ASP A 194 -7.11 3.65 -24.27
C ASP A 194 -5.78 4.43 -24.25
N GLU A 195 -5.32 4.87 -23.07
CA GLU A 195 -4.10 5.64 -22.85
C GLU A 195 -3.23 5.00 -21.73
N PRO A 196 -2.62 3.82 -21.97
CA PRO A 196 -1.92 3.05 -20.94
C PRO A 196 -0.72 3.77 -20.33
N HIS A 197 -0.11 4.71 -21.06
CA HIS A 197 0.99 5.53 -20.56
C HIS A 197 0.59 6.35 -19.32
N ARG A 198 -0.67 6.79 -19.20
CA ARG A 198 -1.16 7.49 -18.02
C ARG A 198 -1.18 6.59 -16.79
N ALA A 199 -1.63 5.35 -16.95
CA ALA A 199 -1.63 4.36 -15.88
C ALA A 199 -0.20 3.98 -15.46
N LEU A 200 0.73 3.90 -16.41
CA LEU A 200 2.13 3.61 -16.08
C LEU A 200 2.80 4.77 -15.34
N ALA A 201 2.59 6.01 -15.78
CA ALA A 201 3.04 7.20 -15.07
C ALA A 201 2.44 7.27 -13.66
N PHE A 202 1.14 6.98 -13.53
CA PHE A 202 0.45 6.91 -12.25
C PHE A 202 1.10 5.88 -11.32
N GLY A 203 1.27 4.64 -11.77
CA GLY A 203 1.91 3.59 -10.98
C GLY A 203 3.32 3.96 -10.56
N SER A 204 4.11 4.53 -11.46
CA SER A 204 5.47 4.98 -11.14
C SER A 204 5.47 6.01 -9.99
N LEU A 205 4.65 7.06 -10.09
CA LEU A 205 4.55 8.11 -9.09
C LEU A 205 4.00 7.60 -7.76
N TYR A 206 2.93 6.82 -7.81
CA TYR A 206 2.26 6.26 -6.64
C TYR A 206 3.18 5.36 -5.83
N PHE A 207 3.81 4.38 -6.47
CA PHE A 207 4.69 3.43 -5.80
C PHE A 207 5.99 4.12 -5.34
N ALA A 208 6.53 5.09 -6.08
CA ALA A 208 7.69 5.87 -5.65
C ALA A 208 7.39 6.70 -4.39
N ALA A 209 6.26 7.40 -4.36
CA ALA A 209 5.84 8.18 -3.19
C ALA A 209 5.53 7.27 -1.99
N THR A 210 4.92 6.11 -2.22
CA THR A 210 4.63 5.14 -1.18
C THR A 210 5.91 4.55 -0.59
N ALA A 211 6.88 4.16 -1.43
CA ALA A 211 8.19 3.69 -0.99
C ALA A 211 8.93 4.76 -0.18
N LEU A 212 9.03 5.99 -0.71
CA LEU A 212 9.71 7.09 -0.04
C LEU A 212 9.05 7.39 1.30
N SER A 213 7.74 7.57 1.32
CA SER A 213 6.99 7.84 2.55
C SER A 213 7.08 6.69 3.56
N GLY A 214 7.06 5.44 3.07
CA GLY A 214 7.20 4.24 3.89
C GLY A 214 8.56 4.17 4.58
N ALA A 215 9.65 4.61 3.93
CA ALA A 215 10.97 4.67 4.54
C ALA A 215 11.01 5.54 5.82
N PHE A 216 10.10 6.52 5.91
CA PHE A 216 9.89 7.41 7.06
C PHE A 216 8.63 7.08 7.87
N ALA A 217 8.08 5.86 7.75
CA ALA A 217 6.89 5.41 8.47
C ALA A 217 5.66 6.32 8.28
N HIS A 218 5.56 7.01 7.14
CA HIS A 218 4.50 7.99 6.85
C HIS A 218 4.38 9.07 7.93
N ALA A 219 5.49 9.45 8.57
CA ALA A 219 5.47 10.33 9.75
C ALA A 219 4.98 11.77 9.49
N TRP A 220 4.81 12.16 8.23
CA TRP A 220 4.17 13.42 7.85
C TRP A 220 2.64 13.39 8.00
N VAL A 221 2.02 12.21 8.14
CA VAL A 221 0.58 12.07 8.39
C VAL A 221 0.29 12.26 9.88
N PRO A 222 -0.48 13.29 10.27
CA PRO A 222 -0.62 13.72 11.66
C PRO A 222 -1.65 12.89 12.46
N VAL A 223 -1.49 11.57 12.50
CA VAL A 223 -2.31 10.64 13.30
C VAL A 223 -1.57 10.26 14.56
N ARG A 224 -2.24 10.19 15.71
CA ARG A 224 -1.69 9.82 17.03
C ARG A 224 -2.28 8.51 17.52
N ALA A 225 -1.61 7.88 18.49
CA ALA A 225 -2.05 6.61 19.09
C ALA A 225 -3.44 6.69 19.74
N GLY A 226 -3.86 7.88 20.22
CA GLY A 226 -5.18 8.09 20.80
C GLY A 226 -6.32 8.27 19.79
N ASP A 227 -6.01 8.30 18.49
CA ASP A 227 -7.02 8.51 17.43
C ASP A 227 -7.65 7.20 16.93
N VAL A 228 -7.16 6.03 17.39
CA VAL A 228 -7.52 4.69 16.88
C VAL A 228 -8.06 3.78 17.99
#